data_AF-A0AB34Z3K4-F1
#
_entry.id   AF-A0AB34Z3K4-F1
#
_cell.length_a   1.000
_cell.length_b   1.000
_cell.length_c   1.000
_cell.angle_alpha   90.00
_cell.angle_beta   90.00
_cell.angle_gamma   90.00
#
_symmetry.space_group_name_H-M   'P 1'
#
loop_
_entity.id
_entity.type
_entity.pdbx_description
1 polymer ?
#
loop_
_entity_poly.entity_id
_entity_poly.type
_entity_poly.pdbx_seq_one_letter_code
_entity_poly.pdbx_strand_id
1 'polypeptide(L)'
;MYQLTSNKMPFNKVVDRRLKIFWVIQKLGANYFTSKKKYSLSNVVAMTNSILEKKGFKKVTKRTIQNDIKIFENLGLIKSHFNPLGKNNGSFTYYTINKALEKFAKKIISTAYFINKKIKHEKSKNKELKKFKIIEESQKYKISYQITSHVLGKNISKTYKNSRFFFKKQNLKKTINFLEKEIKRKSKLINLEEIKEITQNKISYKNSLWNLKDFMEELYEYDEAKIIKFFKKTLKKKKNKVWFMSKNFKNTDFNELIREFKNKNRRNGRIRFENEPQIHKPNNIKNAVVLMKNLIKTQEYDKKLQIKVKEN
;
A
#
# COMPACT_ATOMS: atom_id res chain seq x y z
N MET A 1 -14.52 -19.77 30.23
CA MET A 1 -15.39 -18.87 29.44
C MET A 1 -14.79 -17.48 29.43
N TYR A 2 -14.15 -17.06 28.34
CA TYR A 2 -13.67 -15.67 28.23
C TYR A 2 -14.81 -14.77 27.77
N GLN A 3 -15.38 -14.03 28.72
CA GLN A 3 -16.32 -12.95 28.41
C GLN A 3 -15.56 -11.85 27.66
N LEU A 4 -15.96 -11.62 26.41
CA LEU A 4 -15.54 -10.44 25.63
C LEU A 4 -16.16 -9.21 26.30
N THR A 5 -15.44 -8.60 27.23
CA THR A 5 -15.81 -7.30 27.80
C THR A 5 -15.89 -6.29 26.68
N SER A 6 -16.94 -5.47 26.69
CA SER A 6 -17.22 -4.49 25.64
C SER A 6 -15.97 -3.65 25.36
N ASN A 7 -15.41 -3.77 24.15
CA ASN A 7 -14.29 -2.95 23.70
C ASN A 7 -14.67 -1.46 23.81
N LYS A 8 -14.34 -0.82 24.94
CA LYS A 8 -14.43 0.64 25.09
C LYS A 8 -13.45 1.23 24.11
N MET A 9 -13.97 1.75 23.00
CA MET A 9 -13.15 2.42 21.99
C MET A 9 -12.38 3.56 22.68
N PRO A 10 -11.04 3.63 22.55
CA PRO A 10 -10.26 4.65 23.23
C PRO A 10 -10.72 6.05 22.81
N PHE A 11 -10.82 6.96 23.77
CA PHE A 11 -11.31 8.31 23.55
C PHE A 11 -10.52 9.02 22.45
N ASN A 12 -11.20 9.52 21.43
CA ASN A 12 -10.59 10.28 20.35
C ASN A 12 -11.31 11.62 20.15
N LYS A 13 -10.60 12.73 20.30
CA LYS A 13 -11.14 14.09 20.21
C LYS A 13 -11.86 14.38 18.89
N VAL A 14 -11.36 13.85 17.77
CA VAL A 14 -11.98 14.04 16.44
C VAL A 14 -13.26 13.23 16.31
N VAL A 15 -13.26 11.99 16.83
CA VAL A 15 -14.45 11.14 16.82
C VAL A 15 -15.53 11.71 17.75
N ASP A 16 -15.20 12.12 18.98
CA ASP A 16 -16.17 12.74 19.90
C ASP A 16 -16.79 13.98 19.27
N ARG A 17 -15.98 14.89 18.70
CA ARG A 17 -16.48 16.06 17.98
C ARG A 17 -17.46 15.68 16.87
N ARG A 18 -17.11 14.71 16.02
CA ARG A 18 -17.97 14.26 14.92
C ARG A 18 -19.30 13.70 15.43
N LEU A 19 -19.26 12.90 16.49
CA LEU A 19 -20.47 12.39 17.13
C LEU A 19 -21.34 13.53 17.68
N LYS A 20 -20.73 14.58 18.25
CA LYS A 20 -21.46 15.78 18.71
C LYS A 20 -22.08 16.55 17.57
N ILE A 21 -21.36 16.78 16.46
CA ILE A 21 -21.92 17.44 15.28
C ILE A 21 -23.12 16.64 14.75
N PHE A 22 -22.99 15.31 14.63
CA PHE A 22 -24.08 14.46 14.17
C PHE A 22 -25.29 14.52 15.09
N TRP A 23 -25.08 14.49 16.41
CA TRP A 23 -26.14 14.64 17.41
C TRP A 23 -26.83 16.02 17.36
N VAL A 24 -26.07 17.11 17.15
CA VAL A 24 -26.63 18.45 16.99
C VAL A 24 -27.53 18.51 15.76
N ILE A 25 -27.10 17.93 14.63
CA ILE A 25 -27.91 17.84 13.41
C ILE A 25 -29.19 17.03 13.68
N GLN A 26 -29.10 15.94 14.46
CA GLN A 26 -30.25 15.13 14.85
C GLN A 26 -31.26 15.94 15.66
N LYS A 27 -30.79 16.68 16.67
CA LYS A 27 -31.63 17.49 17.53
C LYS A 27 -32.28 18.66 16.78
N LEU A 28 -31.52 19.37 15.95
CA LEU A 28 -32.06 20.46 15.13
C LEU A 28 -33.03 19.93 14.05
N GLY A 29 -32.75 18.76 13.48
CA GLY A 29 -33.64 18.08 12.54
C GLY A 29 -34.97 17.68 13.17
N ALA A 30 -34.98 17.12 14.38
CA ALA A 30 -36.21 16.80 15.10
C ALA A 30 -37.06 18.06 15.35
N ASN A 31 -36.42 19.14 15.81
CA ASN A 31 -37.10 20.41 16.06
C ASN A 31 -37.69 21.04 14.79
N TYR A 32 -37.11 20.80 13.61
CA TYR A 32 -37.65 21.26 12.33
C TYR A 32 -39.02 20.63 12.03
N PHE A 33 -39.18 19.32 12.26
CA PHE A 33 -40.46 18.65 12.02
C PHE A 33 -41.54 19.09 13.00
N THR A 34 -41.18 19.45 14.23
CA THR A 34 -42.13 19.92 15.25
C THR A 34 -42.51 21.40 15.10
N SER A 35 -41.53 22.28 14.85
CA SER A 35 -41.72 23.74 14.88
C SER A 35 -41.71 24.42 13.52
N LYS A 36 -41.47 23.66 12.43
CA LYS A 36 -41.21 24.15 11.06
C LYS A 36 -40.04 25.17 10.94
N LYS A 37 -39.32 25.46 12.03
CA LYS A 37 -38.16 26.38 12.02
C LYS A 37 -36.97 25.72 11.32
N LYS A 38 -36.70 26.17 10.09
CA LYS A 38 -35.53 25.74 9.32
C LYS A 38 -34.25 26.12 10.07
N TYR A 39 -33.34 25.17 10.25
CA TYR A 39 -32.04 25.44 10.86
C TYR A 39 -30.96 25.47 9.78
N SER A 40 -29.93 26.29 10.00
CA SER A 40 -28.82 26.45 9.06
C SER A 40 -27.52 25.87 9.62
N LEU A 41 -26.49 25.81 8.76
CA LEU A 41 -25.12 25.52 9.18
C LEU A 41 -24.66 26.40 10.37
N SER A 42 -25.04 27.68 10.42
CA SER A 42 -24.65 28.57 11.51
C SER A 42 -25.16 28.08 12.86
N ASN A 43 -26.38 27.54 12.90
CA ASN A 43 -26.97 26.96 14.11
C ASN A 43 -26.20 25.72 14.56
N VAL A 44 -25.82 24.86 13.60
CA VAL A 44 -24.98 23.67 13.88
C VAL A 44 -23.64 24.08 14.48
N VAL A 45 -23.00 25.13 13.93
CA VAL A 45 -21.71 25.64 14.41
C VAL A 45 -21.83 26.18 15.83
N ALA A 46 -22.80 27.06 16.09
CA ALA A 46 -23.01 27.67 17.39
C ALA A 46 -23.27 26.60 18.47
N MET A 47 -24.19 25.68 18.20
CA MET A 47 -24.56 24.63 19.15
C MET A 47 -23.44 23.62 19.39
N THR A 48 -22.71 23.24 18.33
CA THR A 48 -21.53 22.36 18.47
C THR A 48 -20.46 23.00 19.35
N ASN A 49 -20.10 24.25 19.08
CA ASN A 49 -19.06 24.94 19.83
C ASN A 49 -19.47 25.16 21.30
N SER A 50 -20.73 25.48 21.59
CA SER A 50 -21.23 25.54 22.96
C SER A 50 -21.05 24.21 23.71
N ILE A 51 -21.34 23.08 23.05
CA ILE A 51 -21.15 21.74 23.64
C ILE A 51 -19.66 21.42 23.86
N LEU A 52 -18.78 21.83 22.93
CA LEU A 52 -17.34 21.60 23.06
C LEU A 52 -16.75 22.41 24.23
N GLU A 53 -17.15 23.68 24.38
CA GLU A 53 -16.68 24.56 25.45
C GLU A 53 -17.13 24.07 26.83
N LYS A 54 -18.38 23.65 26.98
CA LYS A 54 -18.89 23.05 28.22
C LYS A 54 -18.10 21.81 28.68
N LYS A 55 -17.40 21.15 27.75
CA LYS A 55 -16.53 20.00 28.02
C LYS A 55 -15.05 20.38 28.18
N GLY A 56 -14.69 21.66 28.14
CA GLY A 56 -13.31 22.13 28.18
C GLY A 56 -12.53 21.93 26.88
N PHE A 57 -13.19 21.68 25.74
CA PHE A 57 -12.53 21.59 24.44
C PHE A 57 -12.47 22.95 23.74
N LYS A 58 -11.39 23.18 22.96
CA LYS A 58 -11.28 24.35 22.10
C LYS A 58 -12.40 24.37 21.05
N LYS A 59 -12.97 25.56 20.81
CA LYS A 59 -13.89 25.83 19.70
C LYS A 59 -13.27 25.43 18.37
N VAL A 60 -14.12 24.99 17.44
CA VAL A 60 -13.72 24.67 16.06
C VAL A 60 -14.30 25.67 15.07
N THR A 61 -13.57 25.91 13.98
CA THR A 61 -13.99 26.83 12.92
C THR A 61 -15.16 26.26 12.12
N LYS A 62 -15.97 27.16 11.52
CA LYS A 62 -17.08 26.79 10.60
C LYS A 62 -16.61 25.82 9.52
N ARG A 63 -15.43 26.07 8.93
CA ARG A 63 -14.81 25.23 7.89
C ARG A 63 -14.53 23.80 8.37
N THR A 64 -14.11 23.63 9.62
CA THR A 64 -13.86 22.30 10.20
C THR A 64 -15.16 21.51 10.34
N ILE A 65 -16.22 22.16 10.81
CA ILE A 65 -17.55 21.54 10.95
C ILE A 65 -18.11 21.18 9.57
N GLN A 66 -17.99 22.07 8.58
CA GLN A 66 -18.38 21.79 7.19
C GLN A 66 -17.66 20.56 6.61
N ASN A 67 -16.35 20.42 6.84
CA ASN A 67 -15.60 19.25 6.39
C ASN A 67 -16.08 17.96 7.06
N ASP A 68 -16.39 18.00 8.36
CA ASP A 68 -16.93 16.84 9.07
C ASP A 68 -18.35 16.47 8.58
N ILE A 69 -19.19 17.47 8.28
CA ILE A 69 -20.51 17.28 7.64
C ILE A 69 -20.37 16.61 6.27
N LYS A 70 -19.43 17.08 5.44
CA LYS A 70 -19.16 16.48 4.12
C LYS A 70 -18.72 15.01 4.25
N ILE A 71 -18.04 14.65 5.32
CA ILE A 71 -17.71 13.25 5.60
C ILE A 71 -18.98 12.44 5.90
N PHE A 72 -19.92 12.98 6.66
CA PHE A 72 -21.19 12.30 6.92
C PHE A 72 -22.02 12.09 5.65
N GLU A 73 -22.01 13.08 4.76
CA GLU A 73 -22.66 12.98 3.44
C GLU A 73 -22.02 11.88 2.58
N ASN A 74 -20.69 11.84 2.51
CA ASN A 74 -19.97 10.77 1.81
C ASN A 74 -20.22 9.37 2.42
N LEU A 75 -20.53 9.30 3.71
CA LEU A 75 -20.89 8.06 4.41
C LEU A 75 -22.39 7.71 4.25
N GLY A 76 -23.18 8.54 3.58
CA GLY A 76 -24.62 8.35 3.38
C GLY A 76 -25.46 8.58 4.65
N LEU A 77 -24.87 9.15 5.71
CA LEU A 77 -25.54 9.38 7.00
C LEU A 77 -26.48 10.60 6.96
N ILE A 78 -26.13 11.60 6.15
CA ILE A 78 -26.91 12.81 5.96
C ILE A 78 -26.97 13.18 4.49
N LYS A 79 -27.99 13.95 4.11
CA LYS A 79 -28.08 14.64 2.82
C LYS A 79 -28.12 16.14 3.08
N SER A 80 -27.28 16.89 2.38
CA SER A 80 -27.31 18.35 2.43
C SER A 80 -28.33 18.91 1.44
N HIS A 81 -29.02 19.97 1.84
CA HIS A 81 -29.96 20.69 1.01
C HIS A 81 -29.53 22.15 0.95
N PHE A 82 -29.10 22.58 -0.23
CA PHE A 82 -28.65 23.94 -0.48
C PHE A 82 -29.79 24.76 -1.07
N ASN A 83 -30.12 25.87 -0.42
CA ASN A 83 -31.20 26.75 -0.82
C ASN A 83 -30.63 28.17 -1.04
N PRO A 84 -30.45 28.60 -2.30
CA PRO A 84 -30.11 29.98 -2.59
C PRO A 84 -31.31 30.89 -2.30
N LEU A 85 -31.05 32.09 -1.77
CA LEU A 85 -32.09 33.09 -1.45
C LEU A 85 -32.25 34.16 -2.55
N GLY A 86 -31.60 33.96 -3.70
CA GLY A 86 -31.56 34.91 -4.81
C GLY A 86 -30.25 35.69 -4.89
N LYS A 87 -30.13 36.55 -5.91
CA LYS A 87 -28.93 37.37 -6.16
C LYS A 87 -28.67 38.27 -4.95
N ASN A 88 -27.45 38.23 -4.42
CA ASN A 88 -27.00 39.01 -3.25
C ASN A 88 -27.69 38.73 -1.89
N ASN A 89 -28.70 37.86 -1.84
CA ASN A 89 -29.43 37.53 -0.61
C ASN A 89 -28.81 36.34 0.16
N GLY A 90 -27.71 35.80 -0.36
CA GLY A 90 -27.01 34.68 0.26
C GLY A 90 -27.70 33.33 0.04
N SER A 91 -27.44 32.40 0.96
CA SER A 91 -27.98 31.05 0.91
C SER A 91 -28.02 30.44 2.30
N PHE A 92 -28.88 29.45 2.50
CA PHE A 92 -28.83 28.60 3.68
C PHE A 92 -28.75 27.13 3.29
N THR A 93 -28.19 26.34 4.20
CA THR A 93 -28.05 24.90 4.03
C THR A 93 -28.60 24.21 5.26
N TYR A 94 -29.49 23.24 5.04
CA TYR A 94 -30.02 22.36 6.08
C TYR A 94 -29.72 20.90 5.74
N TYR A 95 -29.88 20.01 6.71
CA TYR A 95 -29.47 18.61 6.57
C TYR A 95 -30.59 17.67 6.99
N THR A 96 -30.74 16.58 6.25
CA THR A 96 -31.67 15.48 6.58
C THR A 96 -30.89 14.22 6.90
N ILE A 97 -31.23 13.55 8.01
CA ILE A 97 -30.57 12.31 8.44
C ILE A 97 -31.20 11.12 7.72
N ASN A 98 -30.35 10.19 7.28
CA ASN A 98 -30.80 8.88 6.82
C ASN A 98 -31.23 8.02 8.01
N LYS A 99 -32.56 7.86 8.19
CA LYS A 99 -33.16 7.12 9.30
C LYS A 99 -32.75 5.66 9.38
N ALA A 100 -32.48 5.01 8.25
CA ALA A 100 -32.04 3.60 8.23
C ALA A 100 -30.64 3.44 8.86
N LEU A 101 -29.74 4.40 8.65
CA LEU A 101 -28.36 4.36 9.13
C LEU A 101 -28.15 5.09 10.46
N GLU A 102 -29.14 5.85 10.94
CA GLU A 102 -29.10 6.64 12.17
C GLU A 102 -28.69 5.80 13.39
N LYS A 103 -29.29 4.61 13.55
CA LYS A 103 -28.99 3.68 14.66
C LYS A 103 -27.52 3.22 14.67
N PHE A 104 -26.89 3.16 13.48
CA PHE A 104 -25.51 2.71 13.31
C PHE A 104 -24.51 3.87 13.19
N ALA A 105 -24.96 5.12 13.24
CA ALA A 105 -24.14 6.30 12.96
C ALA A 105 -22.89 6.37 13.84
N LYS A 106 -23.02 6.06 15.15
CA LYS A 106 -21.88 6.04 16.08
C LYS A 106 -20.79 5.07 15.62
N LYS A 107 -21.17 3.85 15.23
CA LYS A 107 -20.25 2.82 14.73
C LYS A 107 -19.64 3.26 13.39
N ILE A 108 -20.46 3.69 12.44
CA ILE A 108 -20.02 4.12 11.10
C ILE A 108 -19.01 5.27 11.18
N ILE A 109 -19.33 6.34 11.92
CA ILE A 109 -18.46 7.52 12.08
C ILE A 109 -17.10 7.12 12.67
N SER A 110 -17.13 6.27 13.69
CA SER A 110 -15.93 5.83 14.39
C SER A 110 -15.06 4.94 13.48
N THR A 111 -15.66 3.89 12.90
CA THR A 111 -14.98 2.96 11.99
C THR A 111 -14.36 3.70 10.79
N ALA A 112 -15.11 4.62 10.17
CA ALA A 112 -14.60 5.41 9.04
C ALA A 112 -13.39 6.27 9.41
N TYR A 113 -13.35 6.82 10.63
CA TYR A 113 -12.19 7.57 11.10
C TYR A 113 -10.95 6.69 11.25
N PHE A 114 -11.07 5.53 11.91
CA PHE A 114 -9.92 4.64 12.14
C PHE A 114 -9.40 4.00 10.86
N ILE A 115 -10.29 3.61 9.93
CA ILE A 115 -9.89 3.11 8.60
C ILE A 115 -9.10 4.19 7.86
N ASN A 116 -9.61 5.43 7.81
CA ASN A 116 -8.91 6.53 7.15
C ASN A 116 -7.56 6.85 7.81
N LYS A 117 -7.48 6.77 9.15
CA LYS A 117 -6.22 6.95 9.89
C LYS A 117 -5.20 5.88 9.52
N LYS A 118 -5.62 4.60 9.44
CA LYS A 118 -4.77 3.48 9.02
C LYS A 118 -4.28 3.66 7.58
N ILE A 119 -5.17 3.99 6.65
CA ILE A 119 -4.83 4.23 5.24
C ILE A 119 -3.81 5.38 5.11
N LYS A 120 -3.99 6.48 5.86
CA LYS A 120 -3.03 7.59 5.84
C LYS A 120 -1.65 7.18 6.35
N HIS A 121 -1.61 6.40 7.43
CA HIS A 121 -0.37 5.87 8.00
C HIS A 121 0.34 4.90 7.03
N GLU A 122 -0.39 4.02 6.36
CA GLU A 122 0.18 3.14 5.33
C GLU A 122 0.72 3.94 4.14
N LYS A 123 0.00 4.98 3.71
CA LYS A 123 0.46 5.88 2.63
C LYS A 123 1.73 6.64 3.02
N SER A 124 1.83 7.14 4.26
CA SER A 124 3.05 7.84 4.71
C SER A 124 4.23 6.88 4.79
N LYS A 125 4.04 5.68 5.36
CA LYS A 125 5.08 4.63 5.39
C LYS A 125 5.56 4.26 3.99
N ASN A 126 4.64 4.11 3.04
CA ASN A 126 4.98 3.83 1.64
C ASN A 126 5.70 5.01 0.96
N LYS A 127 5.37 6.26 1.31
CA LYS A 127 6.08 7.45 0.79
C LYS A 127 7.50 7.54 1.35
N GLU A 128 7.68 7.24 2.64
CA GLU A 128 9.01 7.15 3.26
C GLU A 128 9.85 6.05 2.61
N LEU A 129 9.30 4.85 2.47
CA LEU A 129 9.97 3.74 1.77
C LEU A 129 10.36 4.11 0.33
N LYS A 130 9.49 4.82 -0.41
CA LYS A 130 9.81 5.35 -1.74
C LYS A 130 10.93 6.40 -1.69
N LYS A 131 10.93 7.30 -0.70
CA LYS A 131 12.00 8.30 -0.51
C LYS A 131 13.33 7.62 -0.21
N PHE A 132 13.35 6.60 0.66
CA PHE A 132 14.55 5.80 0.93
C PHE A 132 15.05 5.08 -0.33
N LYS A 133 14.15 4.46 -1.11
CA LYS A 133 14.50 3.87 -2.42
C LYS A 133 15.07 4.89 -3.40
N ILE A 134 14.48 6.09 -3.52
CA ILE A 134 15.00 7.17 -4.38
C ILE A 134 16.35 7.68 -3.86
N ILE A 135 16.57 7.74 -2.55
CA ILE A 135 17.88 8.10 -1.97
C ILE A 135 18.91 7.01 -2.28
N GLU A 136 18.58 5.73 -2.13
CA GLU A 136 19.46 4.62 -2.51
C GLU A 136 19.76 4.60 -4.02
N GLU A 137 18.75 4.85 -4.86
CA GLU A 137 18.90 4.97 -6.31
C GLU A 137 19.76 6.19 -6.68
N SER A 138 19.51 7.37 -6.11
CA SER A 138 20.33 8.56 -6.36
C SER A 138 21.74 8.46 -5.78
N GLN A 139 21.96 7.68 -4.71
CA GLN A 139 23.29 7.27 -4.26
C GLN A 139 23.97 6.32 -5.26
N LYS A 140 23.21 5.39 -5.88
CA LYS A 140 23.73 4.56 -6.99
C LYS A 140 24.06 5.40 -8.23
N TYR A 141 23.29 6.44 -8.53
CA TYR A 141 23.50 7.32 -9.70
C TYR A 141 24.49 8.47 -9.45
N LYS A 142 24.74 8.88 -8.21
CA LYS A 142 25.79 9.88 -7.89
C LYS A 142 27.21 9.32 -8.08
N ILE A 143 27.38 8.00 -8.12
CA ILE A 143 28.67 7.36 -8.41
C ILE A 143 28.99 7.38 -9.92
N SER A 144 27.98 7.51 -10.80
CA SER A 144 28.17 7.31 -12.25
C SER A 144 28.48 8.56 -13.07
N TYR A 145 28.31 9.78 -12.54
CA TYR A 145 28.50 11.02 -13.34
C TYR A 145 29.77 11.81 -13.03
N GLN A 146 30.57 11.42 -12.03
CA GLN A 146 31.86 12.07 -11.73
C GLN A 146 33.08 11.26 -12.19
N ILE A 147 32.88 10.09 -12.78
CA ILE A 147 33.97 9.23 -13.27
C ILE A 147 33.86 9.12 -14.79
N THR A 148 34.05 10.24 -15.50
CA THR A 148 34.61 10.32 -16.86
C THR A 148 34.45 11.75 -17.38
N SER A 149 35.32 12.66 -16.95
CA SER A 149 35.71 13.80 -17.78
C SER A 149 37.22 13.80 -17.86
N HIS A 150 37.77 12.80 -18.58
CA HIS A 150 39.13 12.85 -19.09
C HIS A 150 39.15 13.82 -20.28
N VAL A 151 38.99 15.10 -20.01
CA VAL A 151 39.29 16.18 -20.95
C VAL A 151 40.18 17.17 -20.22
N LEU A 152 41.48 16.93 -20.39
CA LEU A 152 42.54 17.92 -20.61
C LEU A 152 42.44 19.26 -19.85
N GLY A 153 43.33 19.40 -18.87
CA GLY A 153 43.80 20.68 -18.38
C GLY A 153 45.07 20.47 -17.55
N LYS A 154 46.25 20.62 -18.17
CA LYS A 154 47.54 20.75 -17.47
C LYS A 154 47.48 22.03 -16.63
N ASN A 155 47.07 21.93 -15.37
CA ASN A 155 47.43 22.84 -14.28
C ASN A 155 46.88 22.28 -12.97
N ILE A 156 47.68 21.42 -12.35
CA ILE A 156 47.41 20.89 -11.01
C ILE A 156 47.65 22.03 -10.02
N SER A 157 46.58 22.66 -9.54
CA SER A 157 46.67 23.53 -8.36
C SER A 157 46.98 22.66 -7.13
N LYS A 158 48.03 23.03 -6.39
CA LYS A 158 48.61 22.27 -5.27
C LYS A 158 47.76 22.24 -3.99
N THR A 159 46.43 22.40 -4.06
CA THR A 159 45.59 22.59 -2.85
C THR A 159 44.29 21.81 -2.85
N TYR A 160 44.25 20.60 -3.41
CA TYR A 160 43.14 19.68 -3.17
C TYR A 160 43.52 18.58 -2.16
N LYS A 161 43.29 18.87 -0.87
CA LYS A 161 43.32 17.85 0.19
C LYS A 161 42.11 16.92 0.02
N ASN A 162 42.23 15.96 -0.89
CA ASN A 162 41.29 14.85 -0.97
C ASN A 162 41.50 13.92 0.23
N SER A 163 40.47 13.79 1.07
CA SER A 163 40.40 12.86 2.18
C SER A 163 40.69 11.43 1.69
N ARG A 164 41.87 10.91 2.03
CA ARG A 164 42.38 9.56 1.72
C ARG A 164 41.58 8.39 2.33
N PHE A 165 40.33 8.58 2.72
CA PHE A 165 39.53 7.57 3.40
C PHE A 165 38.15 7.47 2.77
N PHE A 166 37.95 6.56 1.81
CA PHE A 166 36.86 5.55 1.84
C PHE A 166 36.78 4.67 0.58
N PHE A 167 37.86 3.99 0.19
CA PHE A 167 37.72 2.80 -0.65
C PHE A 167 38.46 1.64 0.01
N LYS A 168 37.82 1.07 1.04
CA LYS A 168 38.24 -0.25 1.53
C LYS A 168 38.06 -1.23 0.39
N LYS A 169 39.17 -1.75 -0.15
CA LYS A 169 39.22 -3.01 -0.92
C LYS A 169 38.38 -4.05 -0.18
N GLN A 170 37.14 -4.27 -0.60
CA GLN A 170 36.30 -5.28 -0.01
C GLN A 170 36.92 -6.63 -0.38
N ASN A 171 37.41 -7.36 0.60
CA ASN A 171 38.22 -8.54 0.38
C ASN A 171 37.37 -9.61 -0.31
N LEU A 172 37.67 -9.90 -1.59
CA LEU A 172 36.91 -10.81 -2.46
C LEU A 172 36.63 -12.16 -1.78
N LYS A 173 37.60 -12.68 -1.02
CA LYS A 173 37.49 -13.93 -0.26
C LYS A 173 36.42 -13.86 0.82
N LYS A 174 36.32 -12.72 1.54
CA LYS A 174 35.30 -12.53 2.59
C LYS A 174 33.90 -12.49 2.00
N THR A 175 33.71 -11.84 0.85
CA THR A 175 32.41 -11.78 0.17
C THR A 175 31.97 -13.15 -0.33
N ILE A 176 32.87 -13.92 -0.94
CA ILE A 176 32.57 -15.29 -1.38
C ILE A 176 32.16 -16.14 -0.18
N ASN A 177 32.96 -16.17 0.89
CA ASN A 177 32.65 -16.96 2.09
C ASN A 177 31.29 -16.60 2.72
N PHE A 178 30.92 -15.32 2.70
CA PHE A 178 29.62 -14.88 3.20
C PHE A 178 28.47 -15.43 2.35
N LEU A 179 28.57 -15.34 1.02
CA LEU A 179 27.54 -15.83 0.10
C LEU A 179 27.39 -17.34 0.15
N GLU A 180 28.49 -18.08 0.21
CA GLU A 180 28.46 -19.54 0.34
C GLU A 180 27.73 -19.95 1.62
N LYS A 181 28.00 -19.29 2.75
CA LYS A 181 27.29 -19.53 4.02
C LYS A 181 25.80 -19.20 3.91
N GLU A 182 25.45 -18.09 3.27
CA GLU A 182 24.06 -17.67 3.13
C GLU A 182 23.26 -18.63 2.25
N ILE A 183 23.83 -19.08 1.14
CA ILE A 183 23.19 -20.04 0.22
C ILE A 183 23.06 -21.40 0.88
N LYS A 184 24.12 -21.93 1.53
CA LYS A 184 24.05 -23.22 2.26
C LYS A 184 23.02 -23.19 3.40
N ARG A 185 22.79 -22.03 4.02
CA ARG A 185 21.74 -21.89 5.05
C ARG A 185 20.34 -21.98 4.45
N LYS A 186 20.13 -21.42 3.26
CA LYS A 186 18.82 -21.42 2.57
C LYS A 186 18.55 -22.73 1.83
N SER A 187 19.58 -23.41 1.38
CA SER A 187 19.52 -24.62 0.56
C SER A 187 20.62 -25.59 0.98
N LYS A 188 20.22 -26.72 1.56
CA LYS A 188 21.16 -27.82 1.85
C LYS A 188 21.43 -28.70 0.62
N LEU A 189 20.59 -28.59 -0.41
CA LEU A 189 20.66 -29.40 -1.64
C LEU A 189 21.64 -28.84 -2.69
N ILE A 190 22.10 -27.60 -2.54
CA ILE A 190 23.06 -26.98 -3.45
C ILE A 190 24.47 -27.55 -3.25
N ASN A 191 25.00 -28.16 -4.30
CA ASN A 191 26.43 -28.43 -4.44
C ASN A 191 27.14 -27.20 -5.04
N LEU A 192 27.91 -26.47 -4.21
CA LEU A 192 28.64 -25.27 -4.61
C LEU A 192 29.97 -25.59 -5.34
N GLU A 193 30.56 -26.77 -5.10
CA GLU A 193 31.76 -27.24 -5.82
C GLU A 193 31.51 -27.25 -7.33
N GLU A 194 30.35 -27.77 -7.76
CA GLU A 194 29.98 -27.81 -9.18
C GLU A 194 29.86 -26.40 -9.81
N ILE A 195 29.38 -25.41 -9.06
CA ILE A 195 29.28 -24.04 -9.57
C ILE A 195 30.67 -23.45 -9.75
N LYS A 196 31.56 -23.72 -8.80
CA LYS A 196 32.96 -23.30 -8.83
C LYS A 196 33.71 -23.94 -10.01
N GLU A 197 33.46 -25.21 -10.31
CA GLU A 197 34.01 -25.90 -11.49
C GLU A 197 33.54 -25.27 -12.81
N ILE A 198 32.26 -24.88 -12.90
CA ILE A 198 31.71 -24.21 -14.09
C ILE A 198 32.34 -22.82 -14.27
N THR A 199 32.62 -22.11 -13.16
CA THR A 199 33.16 -20.75 -13.18
C THR A 199 34.67 -20.73 -12.96
N GLN A 200 35.45 -20.68 -14.04
CA GLN A 200 36.92 -20.73 -14.00
C GLN A 200 37.56 -19.60 -13.15
N ASN A 201 36.90 -18.44 -13.04
CA ASN A 201 37.45 -17.25 -12.36
C ASN A 201 36.73 -16.93 -11.05
N LYS A 202 37.49 -16.53 -10.02
CA LYS A 202 36.94 -16.12 -8.70
C LYS A 202 35.90 -15.00 -8.78
N ILE A 203 36.05 -14.09 -9.73
CA ILE A 203 35.09 -12.99 -9.97
C ILE A 203 33.78 -13.55 -10.54
N SER A 204 33.88 -14.41 -11.56
CA SER A 204 32.72 -15.07 -12.17
C SER A 204 31.99 -15.97 -11.17
N TYR A 205 32.73 -16.64 -10.29
CA TYR A 205 32.17 -17.41 -9.19
C TYR A 205 31.37 -16.54 -8.22
N LYS A 206 31.97 -15.44 -7.70
CA LYS A 206 31.26 -14.47 -6.84
C LYS A 206 29.98 -13.97 -7.49
N ASN A 207 30.04 -13.59 -8.76
CA ASN A 207 28.87 -13.07 -9.47
C ASN A 207 27.79 -14.16 -9.62
N SER A 208 28.19 -15.40 -9.92
CA SER A 208 27.27 -16.54 -10.02
C SER A 208 26.58 -16.86 -8.70
N LEU A 209 27.26 -16.71 -7.56
CA LEU A 209 26.66 -16.85 -6.23
C LEU A 209 25.59 -15.78 -5.97
N TRP A 210 25.86 -14.52 -6.31
CA TRP A 210 24.87 -13.44 -6.22
C TRP A 210 23.64 -13.72 -7.10
N ASN A 211 23.86 -14.12 -8.34
CA ASN A 211 22.78 -14.42 -9.27
C ASN A 211 21.95 -15.61 -8.82
N LEU A 212 22.58 -16.64 -8.25
CA LEU A 212 21.89 -17.82 -7.71
C LEU A 212 20.99 -17.42 -6.54
N LYS A 213 21.51 -16.61 -5.61
CA LYS A 213 20.74 -16.08 -4.49
C LYS A 213 19.51 -15.31 -4.98
N ASP A 214 19.72 -14.35 -5.89
CA ASP A 214 18.63 -13.54 -6.45
C ASP A 214 17.60 -14.39 -7.19
N PHE A 215 18.06 -15.40 -7.95
CA PHE A 215 17.19 -16.29 -8.71
C PHE A 215 16.35 -17.21 -7.82
N MET A 216 16.92 -17.73 -6.73
CA MET A 216 16.19 -18.51 -5.73
C MET A 216 15.17 -17.66 -4.97
N GLU A 217 15.50 -16.41 -4.64
CA GLU A 217 14.58 -15.49 -3.97
C GLU A 217 13.36 -15.17 -4.84
N GLU A 218 13.54 -15.00 -6.15
CA GLU A 218 12.44 -14.68 -7.06
C GLU A 218 11.53 -15.88 -7.39
N LEU A 219 12.03 -17.10 -7.17
CA LEU A 219 11.36 -18.36 -7.48
C LEU A 219 11.04 -19.20 -6.24
N TYR A 220 10.96 -18.58 -5.05
CA TYR A 220 10.75 -19.26 -3.77
C TYR A 220 9.50 -20.17 -3.72
N GLU A 221 8.51 -19.93 -4.58
CA GLU A 221 7.26 -20.70 -4.71
C GLU A 221 7.42 -22.03 -5.47
N TYR A 222 8.57 -22.25 -6.12
CA TYR A 222 8.83 -23.41 -6.96
C TYR A 222 9.76 -24.41 -6.27
N ASP A 223 9.71 -25.65 -6.73
CA ASP A 223 10.56 -26.74 -6.23
C ASP A 223 12.06 -26.41 -6.40
N GLU A 224 12.76 -26.35 -5.27
CA GLU A 224 14.16 -25.96 -5.14
C GLU A 224 15.08 -26.79 -6.05
N ALA A 225 14.87 -28.11 -6.12
CA ALA A 225 15.66 -28.99 -6.98
C ALA A 225 15.54 -28.61 -8.46
N LYS A 226 14.34 -28.18 -8.90
CA LYS A 226 14.12 -27.74 -10.29
C LYS A 226 14.80 -26.40 -10.57
N ILE A 227 14.75 -25.47 -9.62
CA ILE A 227 15.43 -24.16 -9.72
C ILE A 227 16.93 -24.36 -9.87
N ILE A 228 17.54 -25.16 -8.98
CA ILE A 228 18.99 -25.44 -9.00
C ILE A 228 19.39 -26.11 -10.31
N LYS A 229 18.65 -27.13 -10.75
CA LYS A 229 18.92 -27.84 -12.01
C LYS A 229 18.86 -26.91 -13.21
N PHE A 230 17.87 -26.02 -13.27
CA PHE A 230 17.73 -25.04 -14.34
C PHE A 230 18.86 -24.02 -14.32
N PHE A 231 19.20 -23.48 -13.15
CA PHE A 231 20.29 -22.52 -12.99
C PHE A 231 21.63 -23.11 -13.45
N LYS A 232 21.99 -24.31 -12.98
CA LYS A 232 23.22 -25.02 -13.38
C LYS A 232 23.29 -25.24 -14.90
N LYS A 233 22.19 -25.70 -15.51
CA LYS A 233 22.12 -25.91 -16.96
C LYS A 233 22.36 -24.61 -17.72
N THR A 234 21.80 -23.51 -17.24
CA THR A 234 21.89 -22.20 -17.90
C THR A 234 23.28 -21.58 -17.71
N LEU A 235 23.86 -21.71 -16.51
CA LEU A 235 25.21 -21.26 -16.21
C LEU A 235 26.25 -21.95 -17.09
N LYS A 236 26.13 -23.27 -17.29
CA LYS A 236 27.00 -24.03 -18.22
C LYS A 236 26.95 -23.47 -19.64
N LYS A 237 25.75 -23.13 -20.14
CA LYS A 237 25.55 -22.57 -21.49
C LYS A 237 26.10 -21.14 -21.64
N LYS A 238 25.97 -20.32 -20.59
CA LYS A 238 26.28 -18.88 -20.63
C LYS A 238 27.52 -18.50 -19.79
N LYS A 239 28.44 -19.44 -19.57
CA LYS A 239 29.60 -19.28 -18.68
C LYS A 239 30.54 -18.11 -19.04
N ASN A 240 30.61 -17.75 -20.32
CA ASN A 240 31.44 -16.65 -20.83
C ASN A 240 30.74 -15.28 -20.76
N LYS A 241 29.45 -15.22 -20.42
CA LYS A 241 28.69 -13.97 -20.38
C LYS A 241 29.02 -13.21 -19.10
N VAL A 242 29.63 -12.03 -19.26
CA VAL A 242 30.07 -11.16 -18.15
C VAL A 242 28.94 -10.82 -17.17
N TRP A 243 27.73 -10.59 -17.69
CA TRP A 243 26.53 -10.23 -16.90
C TRP A 243 25.46 -11.33 -16.92
N PHE A 244 25.87 -12.59 -16.84
CA PHE A 244 24.93 -13.71 -16.69
C PHE A 244 23.95 -13.42 -15.54
N MET A 245 22.64 -13.48 -15.79
CA MET A 245 21.56 -13.43 -14.77
C MET A 245 21.65 -12.33 -13.70
N SER A 246 22.28 -11.18 -13.96
CA SER A 246 22.36 -10.13 -12.94
C SER A 246 21.07 -9.30 -12.88
N LYS A 247 20.39 -9.32 -11.74
CA LYS A 247 19.08 -8.68 -11.54
C LYS A 247 19.05 -7.17 -11.80
N ASN A 248 20.17 -6.47 -11.54
CA ASN A 248 20.22 -5.01 -11.52
C ASN A 248 20.90 -4.37 -12.75
N PHE A 249 21.18 -5.13 -13.81
CA PHE A 249 21.82 -4.62 -15.03
C PHE A 249 20.84 -4.58 -16.20
N LYS A 250 20.90 -3.51 -17.00
CA LYS A 250 19.94 -3.25 -18.09
C LYS A 250 19.96 -4.29 -19.21
N ASN A 251 21.09 -4.98 -19.42
CA ASN A 251 21.29 -5.92 -20.52
C ASN A 251 21.53 -7.36 -20.01
N THR A 252 20.63 -7.86 -19.15
CA THR A 252 20.74 -9.23 -18.62
C THR A 252 19.53 -10.07 -18.95
N ASP A 253 19.78 -11.38 -19.01
CA ASP A 253 18.77 -12.36 -19.35
C ASP A 253 17.94 -12.74 -18.11
N PHE A 254 18.02 -11.98 -17.01
CA PHE A 254 17.43 -12.37 -15.71
C PHE A 254 15.91 -12.54 -15.82
N ASN A 255 15.20 -11.51 -16.30
CA ASN A 255 13.74 -11.55 -16.46
C ASN A 255 13.31 -12.59 -17.51
N GLU A 256 14.09 -12.75 -18.57
CA GLU A 256 13.82 -13.72 -19.62
C GLU A 256 13.93 -15.15 -19.10
N LEU A 257 15.01 -15.48 -18.37
CA LEU A 257 15.26 -16.80 -17.80
C LEU A 257 14.27 -17.14 -16.68
N ILE A 258 13.83 -16.16 -15.90
CA ILE A 258 12.72 -16.34 -14.95
C ILE A 258 11.45 -16.72 -15.69
N ARG A 259 11.11 -15.99 -16.76
CA ARG A 259 9.93 -16.27 -17.58
C ARG A 259 10.01 -17.66 -18.20
N GLU A 260 11.17 -18.04 -18.74
CA GLU A 260 11.41 -19.38 -19.29
C GLU A 260 11.20 -20.47 -18.23
N PHE A 261 11.78 -20.29 -17.04
CA PHE A 261 11.61 -21.23 -15.94
C PHE A 261 10.14 -21.36 -15.51
N LYS A 262 9.44 -20.23 -15.32
CA LYS A 262 8.02 -20.22 -14.93
C LYS A 262 7.14 -20.88 -15.98
N ASN A 263 7.37 -20.60 -17.27
CA ASN A 263 6.62 -21.20 -18.37
C ASN A 263 6.83 -22.72 -18.43
N LYS A 264 8.08 -23.18 -18.27
CA LYS A 264 8.42 -24.60 -18.32
C LYS A 264 7.88 -25.40 -17.12
N ASN A 265 7.69 -24.75 -15.98
CA ASN A 265 7.15 -25.34 -14.76
C ASN A 265 5.70 -24.95 -14.49
N ARG A 266 5.03 -24.30 -15.46
CA ARG A 266 3.61 -24.01 -15.39
C ARG A 266 2.89 -25.35 -15.46
N ARG A 267 2.35 -25.82 -14.32
CA ARG A 267 1.46 -26.98 -14.27
C ARG A 267 0.37 -26.79 -15.34
N ASN A 268 0.02 -27.86 -16.04
CA ASN A 268 -1.12 -27.91 -16.97
C ASN A 268 -2.38 -27.38 -16.27
N GLY A 269 -2.61 -26.08 -16.42
CA GLY A 269 -3.72 -25.31 -15.88
C GLY A 269 -4.23 -24.43 -17.00
N ARG A 270 -4.62 -25.07 -18.11
CA ARG A 270 -5.31 -24.43 -19.24
C ARG A 270 -6.80 -24.22 -18.98
N ILE A 271 -7.23 -24.25 -17.72
CA ILE A 271 -8.62 -23.98 -17.34
C ILE A 271 -8.57 -22.95 -16.21
N ARG A 272 -9.29 -21.83 -16.41
CA ARG A 272 -9.70 -20.80 -15.42
C ARG A 272 -9.10 -19.38 -15.48
N PHE A 273 -8.45 -18.94 -16.56
CA PHE A 273 -8.14 -17.49 -16.70
C PHE A 273 -8.41 -16.90 -18.09
N GLU A 274 -9.36 -17.45 -18.84
CA GLU A 274 -9.85 -16.80 -20.08
C GLU A 274 -11.08 -15.90 -19.88
N ASN A 275 -11.66 -15.85 -18.66
CA ASN A 275 -12.87 -15.06 -18.40
C ASN A 275 -12.72 -13.99 -17.30
N GLU A 276 -11.54 -13.38 -17.12
CA GLU A 276 -11.45 -12.15 -16.34
C GLU A 276 -11.21 -10.95 -17.25
N PRO A 277 -12.21 -10.06 -17.46
CA PRO A 277 -11.99 -8.83 -18.19
C PRO A 277 -10.99 -7.97 -17.42
N GLN A 278 -9.89 -7.63 -18.09
CA GLN A 278 -8.83 -6.78 -17.55
C GLN A 278 -9.42 -5.45 -17.05
N ILE A 279 -9.37 -5.23 -15.73
CA ILE A 279 -9.81 -3.98 -15.12
C ILE A 279 -8.71 -2.94 -15.31
N HIS A 280 -8.75 -2.22 -16.43
CA HIS A 280 -8.14 -0.90 -16.53
C HIS A 280 -8.81 0.04 -15.52
N LYS A 281 -8.04 0.60 -14.56
CA LYS A 281 -8.52 1.75 -13.76
C LYS A 281 -8.61 2.95 -14.71
N PRO A 282 -9.74 3.69 -14.72
CA PRO A 282 -10.14 4.48 -13.55
C PRO A 282 -11.67 4.57 -13.34
N ASN A 283 -12.21 3.90 -12.31
CA ASN A 283 -13.37 4.40 -11.55
C ASN A 283 -13.64 3.56 -10.31
N ASN A 284 -13.19 4.03 -9.14
CA ASN A 284 -13.38 3.32 -7.86
C ASN A 284 -14.88 3.12 -7.53
N ILE A 285 -15.77 3.94 -8.08
CA ILE A 285 -17.22 3.87 -7.86
C ILE A 285 -17.84 2.70 -8.62
N LYS A 286 -17.49 2.49 -9.90
CA LYS A 286 -17.98 1.34 -10.67
C LYS A 286 -17.53 0.02 -10.04
N ASN A 287 -16.28 -0.03 -9.55
CA ASN A 287 -15.76 -1.22 -8.87
C ASN A 287 -16.43 -1.47 -7.52
N ALA A 288 -16.76 -0.42 -6.75
CA ALA A 288 -17.51 -0.55 -5.52
C ALA A 288 -18.96 -1.03 -5.75
N VAL A 289 -19.62 -0.54 -6.81
CA VAL A 289 -20.97 -0.97 -7.20
C VAL A 289 -20.99 -2.42 -7.67
N VAL A 290 -19.98 -2.87 -8.43
CA VAL A 290 -19.85 -4.27 -8.85
C VAL A 290 -19.60 -5.18 -7.65
N LEU A 291 -18.73 -4.79 -6.72
CA LEU A 291 -18.51 -5.52 -5.47
C LEU A 291 -19.78 -5.60 -4.62
N MET A 292 -20.55 -4.51 -4.50
CA MET A 292 -21.83 -4.52 -3.78
C MET A 292 -22.87 -5.43 -4.44
N LYS A 293 -22.99 -5.42 -5.77
CA LYS A 293 -23.90 -6.32 -6.49
C LYS A 293 -23.55 -7.80 -6.30
N ASN A 294 -22.25 -8.12 -6.30
CA ASN A 294 -21.79 -9.50 -6.09
C ASN A 294 -22.03 -9.98 -4.66
N LEU A 295 -21.85 -9.11 -3.66
CA LEU A 295 -22.15 -9.40 -2.25
C LEU A 295 -23.64 -9.62 -2.00
N ILE A 296 -24.52 -8.84 -2.65
CA ILE A 296 -25.98 -9.02 -2.56
C ILE A 296 -26.37 -10.38 -3.18
N LYS A 297 -25.84 -10.73 -4.35
CA LYS A 297 -26.09 -12.03 -4.99
C LYS A 297 -25.63 -13.22 -4.14
N THR A 298 -24.47 -13.13 -3.48
CA THR A 298 -24.00 -14.19 -2.58
C THR A 298 -24.88 -14.33 -1.34
N GLN A 299 -25.34 -13.20 -0.77
CA GLN A 299 -26.28 -13.23 0.36
C GLN A 299 -27.67 -13.79 -0.02
N GLU A 300 -28.17 -13.53 -1.23
CA GLU A 300 -29.41 -14.12 -1.73
C GLU A 300 -29.27 -15.63 -1.96
N TYR A 301 -28.11 -16.09 -2.45
CA TYR A 301 -27.80 -17.50 -2.61
C TYR A 301 -27.71 -18.24 -1.26
N ASP A 302 -27.02 -17.65 -0.28
CA ASP A 302 -26.90 -18.21 1.07
C ASP A 302 -28.25 -18.25 1.80
N LYS A 303 -29.12 -17.25 1.58
CA LYS A 303 -30.50 -17.27 2.09
C LYS A 303 -31.34 -18.38 1.46
N LYS A 304 -31.22 -18.61 0.15
CA LYS A 304 -31.93 -19.70 -0.54
C LYS A 304 -31.46 -21.07 -0.06
N LEU A 305 -30.17 -21.23 0.24
CA LEU A 305 -29.63 -22.45 0.85
C LEU A 305 -30.14 -22.68 2.28
N GLN A 306 -30.24 -21.62 3.09
CA GLN A 306 -30.80 -21.73 4.46
C GLN A 306 -32.29 -22.05 4.48
N ILE A 307 -33.07 -21.62 3.47
CA ILE A 307 -34.49 -21.98 3.34
C ILE A 307 -34.61 -23.46 2.96
N LYS A 308 -33.80 -23.93 2.00
CA LYS A 308 -33.77 -25.35 1.58
C LYS A 308 -33.36 -26.34 2.67
N VAL A 309 -32.55 -25.91 3.65
CA VAL A 309 -32.13 -26.75 4.80
C VAL A 309 -33.19 -26.79 5.90
N LYS A 310 -34.20 -25.90 5.89
CA LYS A 310 -35.31 -25.90 6.85
C LYS A 310 -36.57 -26.63 6.35
N GLU A 311 -36.61 -26.95 5.06
CA GLU A 311 -37.73 -27.67 4.41
C GLU A 311 -37.47 -29.19 4.29
N ASN A 312 -36.35 -29.68 4.81
CA ASN A 312 -36.03 -31.11 5.02
C ASN A 312 -36.01 -31.43 6.51
#